data_AF-A0A179I1K0-F1
#
_entry.id   AF-A0A179I1K0-F1
#
_cell.length_a   1.000
_cell.length_b   1.000
_cell.length_c   1.000
_cell.angle_alpha   90.00
_cell.angle_beta   90.00
_cell.angle_gamma   90.00
#
_symmetry.space_group_name_H-M   'P 1'
#
loop_
_entity.id
_entity.type
_entity.pdbx_description
1 polymer ?
#
loop_
_entity_poly.entity_id
_entity_poly.type
_entity_poly.pdbx_seq_one_letter_code
_entity_poly.pdbx_strand_id
1 'polypeptide(L)'
;MPTLAELETKFEELTAIREAAKYDVDLEPERRVKLAAEHRAVHTQLFAARKEAAAAAAAASSSAPEPEMVGVPTLAELESKSKEHDKIVQAASSDFTISNAKKREMSIERVTLRSELIAARREAQAIKQQEEWAREEQAFGSSGVSAQSR
;
A
#
# COMPACT_ATOMS: atom_id res chain seq x y z
N MET A 1 13.85 7.98 22.60
CA MET A 1 13.63 7.81 21.14
C MET A 1 13.35 9.19 20.58
N PRO A 2 14.00 9.61 19.48
CA PRO A 2 13.69 10.89 18.82
C PRO A 2 12.23 10.93 18.37
N THR A 3 11.61 12.11 18.44
CA THR A 3 10.22 12.31 18.01
C THR A 3 10.09 12.31 16.49
N LEU A 4 8.88 12.09 15.95
CA LEU A 4 8.66 12.10 14.49
C LEU A 4 9.07 13.44 13.86
N ALA A 5 8.73 14.55 14.51
CA ALA A 5 9.12 15.89 14.06
C ALA A 5 10.65 16.08 14.05
N GLU A 6 11.36 15.62 15.08
CA GLU A 6 12.82 15.66 15.13
C GLU A 6 13.46 14.84 14.01
N LEU A 7 12.90 13.68 13.67
CA LEU A 7 13.37 12.84 12.57
C LEU A 7 13.11 13.49 11.20
N GLU A 8 11.99 14.20 11.02
CA GLU A 8 11.68 14.92 9.79
C GLU A 8 12.65 16.09 9.59
N THR A 9 12.83 16.94 10.60
CA THR A 9 13.80 18.04 10.54
C THR A 9 15.21 17.54 10.23
N LYS A 10 15.67 16.50 10.93
CA LYS A 10 17.00 15.93 10.71
C LYS A 10 17.15 15.29 9.33
N PHE A 11 16.08 14.69 8.80
CA PHE A 11 16.08 14.14 7.44
C PHE A 11 16.18 15.25 6.38
N GLU A 12 15.46 16.35 6.56
CA GLU A 12 15.51 17.52 5.67
C GLU A 12 16.90 18.17 5.68
N GLU A 13 17.47 18.39 6.87
CA GLU A 13 18.82 18.91 7.05
C GLU A 13 19.86 18.04 6.34
N LEU A 14 19.86 16.72 6.58
CA LEU A 14 20.81 15.80 5.93
C LEU A 14 20.59 15.72 4.42
N THR A 15 19.35 15.87 3.95
CA THR A 15 19.04 15.90 2.52
C THR A 15 19.62 17.16 1.88
N ALA A 16 19.43 18.32 2.49
CA ALA A 16 19.99 19.59 2.01
C ALA A 16 21.52 19.57 2.00
N ILE A 17 22.16 19.07 3.06
CA ILE A 17 23.62 18.91 3.12
C ILE A 17 24.10 17.96 2.02
N ARG A 18 23.37 16.86 1.77
CA ARG A 18 23.73 15.90 0.72
C ARG A 18 23.55 16.48 -0.68
N GLU A 19 22.57 17.35 -0.89
CA GLU A 19 22.42 18.06 -2.16
C GLU A 19 23.52 19.09 -2.40
N ALA A 20 23.87 19.87 -1.37
CA ALA A 20 25.02 20.78 -1.44
C ALA A 20 26.33 20.02 -1.71
N ALA A 21 26.53 18.89 -1.02
CA ALA A 21 27.68 18.01 -1.15
C ALA A 21 27.84 17.35 -2.53
N LYS A 22 26.79 17.28 -3.37
CA LYS A 22 26.91 16.74 -4.74
C LYS A 22 27.73 17.64 -5.65
N TYR A 23 27.70 18.95 -5.39
CA TYR A 23 28.38 19.96 -6.19
C TYR A 23 29.73 20.37 -5.57
N ASP A 24 30.02 19.89 -4.35
CA ASP A 24 31.27 20.14 -3.67
C ASP A 24 32.35 19.15 -4.14
N VAL A 25 33.28 19.67 -4.96
CA VAL A 25 34.35 18.89 -5.58
C VAL A 25 35.45 18.54 -4.57
N ASP A 26 35.60 19.35 -3.52
CA ASP A 26 36.64 19.22 -2.49
C ASP A 26 36.18 18.34 -1.32
N LEU A 27 34.95 17.83 -1.37
CA LEU A 27 34.42 16.99 -0.32
C LEU A 27 35.07 15.61 -0.31
N GLU A 28 35.81 15.32 0.77
CA GLU A 28 36.48 14.04 0.99
C GLU A 28 35.53 12.83 0.85
N PRO A 29 35.96 11.74 0.16
CA PRO A 29 35.14 10.55 -0.04
C PRO A 29 34.59 9.95 1.27
N GLU A 30 35.39 9.94 2.34
CA GLU A 30 34.98 9.43 3.65
C GLU A 30 33.83 10.24 4.25
N ARG A 31 33.84 11.56 4.06
CA ARG A 31 32.75 12.44 4.50
C ARG A 31 31.47 12.19 3.70
N ARG A 32 31.58 11.93 2.39
CA ARG A 32 30.43 11.54 1.56
C ARG A 32 29.80 10.23 2.02
N VAL A 33 30.63 9.24 2.35
CA VAL A 33 30.17 7.92 2.83
C VAL A 33 29.48 8.06 4.19
N LYS A 34 30.07 8.81 5.14
CA LYS A 34 29.46 9.08 6.45
C LYS A 34 28.11 9.78 6.31
N LEU A 35 28.05 10.86 5.51
CA LEU A 35 26.82 11.60 5.26
C LEU A 35 25.72 10.72 4.64
N ALA A 36 26.08 9.84 3.70
CA ALA A 36 25.15 8.90 3.11
C ALA A 36 24.64 7.84 4.10
N ALA A 37 25.51 7.37 5.00
CA ALA A 37 25.14 6.42 6.04
C ALA A 37 24.19 7.04 7.08
N GLU A 38 24.48 8.26 7.52
CA GLU A 38 23.63 9.03 8.44
C GLU A 38 22.26 9.32 7.82
N HIS A 39 22.23 9.76 6.56
CA HIS A 39 20.98 10.00 5.83
C HIS A 39 20.11 8.75 5.75
N ARG A 40 20.71 7.59 5.42
CA ARG A 40 19.98 6.31 5.39
C ARG A 40 19.45 5.91 6.76
N ALA A 41 20.25 6.06 7.81
CA ALA A 41 19.83 5.71 9.18
C ALA A 41 18.62 6.53 9.63
N VAL A 42 18.64 7.84 9.40
CA VAL A 42 17.51 8.73 9.73
C VAL A 42 16.29 8.43 8.87
N HIS A 43 16.46 8.16 7.58
CA HIS A 43 15.36 7.75 6.69
C HIS A 43 14.68 6.46 7.15
N THR A 44 15.45 5.45 7.56
CA THR A 44 14.89 4.19 8.08
C THR A 44 14.12 4.41 9.38
N GLN A 45 14.63 5.24 10.30
CA GLN A 45 13.94 5.58 11.54
C GLN A 45 12.64 6.34 11.26
N LEU A 46 12.68 7.31 10.33
CA LEU A 46 11.51 8.07 9.92
C LEU A 46 10.42 7.17 9.30
N PHE A 47 10.82 6.23 8.45
CA PHE A 47 9.89 5.27 7.84
C PHE A 47 9.22 4.38 8.89
N ALA A 48 9.98 3.88 9.87
CA ALA A 48 9.44 3.09 10.97
C ALA A 48 8.46 3.91 11.83
N ALA A 49 8.83 5.14 12.21
CA ALA A 49 7.99 6.01 13.01
C ALA A 49 6.69 6.40 12.29
N ARG A 50 6.74 6.67 10.97
CA ARG A 50 5.54 6.93 10.15
C ARG A 50 4.62 5.72 10.06
N LYS A 51 5.19 4.52 9.94
CA LYS A 51 4.41 3.26 9.92
C LYS A 51 3.72 3.01 11.26
N GLU A 52 4.40 3.27 12.37
CA GLU A 52 3.83 3.16 13.72
C GLU A 52 2.74 4.20 13.96
N ALA A 53 2.95 5.45 13.55
CA ALA A 53 1.92 6.50 13.62
C ALA A 53 0.69 6.16 12.78
N ALA A 54 0.86 5.60 11.58
CA ALA A 54 -0.25 5.15 10.74
C ALA A 54 -1.01 3.96 11.35
N ALA A 55 -0.30 3.01 11.96
CA ALA A 55 -0.92 1.89 12.67
C ALA A 55 -1.69 2.36 13.92
N ALA A 56 -1.15 3.32 14.67
CA ALA A 56 -1.83 3.93 15.82
C ALA A 56 -3.07 4.74 15.41
N ALA A 57 -3.00 5.49 14.31
CA ALA A 57 -4.16 6.21 13.75
C ALA A 57 -5.25 5.26 13.25
N ALA A 58 -4.88 4.16 12.61
CA ALA A 58 -5.82 3.11 12.19
C ALA A 58 -6.48 2.42 13.39
N ALA A 59 -5.73 2.17 14.48
CA ALA A 59 -6.26 1.62 15.72
C ALA A 59 -7.18 2.62 16.46
N ALA A 60 -6.85 3.92 16.46
CA ALA A 60 -7.67 4.97 17.06
C ALA A 60 -8.96 5.27 16.25
N SER A 61 -8.98 4.94 14.96
CA SER A 61 -10.19 5.02 14.11
C SER A 61 -11.16 3.84 14.28
N SER A 62 -10.90 2.92 15.22
CA SER A 62 -11.76 1.76 15.55
C SER A 62 -13.06 2.11 16.31
N SER A 63 -13.47 3.39 16.32
CA SER A 63 -14.74 3.86 16.88
C SER A 63 -15.59 4.63 15.84
N ALA A 64 -15.38 4.38 14.54
CA ALA A 64 -16.32 4.83 13.51
C ALA A 64 -17.40 3.75 13.28
N PRO A 65 -18.67 4.15 13.11
CA PRO A 65 -19.78 3.22 12.94
C PRO A 65 -19.54 2.34 11.71
N GLU A 66 -20.14 1.14 11.70
CA GLU A 66 -20.15 0.27 10.51
C GLU A 66 -20.32 1.15 9.28
N PRO A 67 -19.37 1.10 8.31
CA PRO A 67 -19.55 1.85 7.10
C PRO A 67 -20.87 1.37 6.52
N GLU A 68 -21.85 2.28 6.45
CA GLU A 68 -22.96 2.11 5.53
C GLU A 68 -22.32 1.61 4.24
N MET A 69 -22.72 0.42 3.79
CA MET A 69 -22.27 -0.15 2.54
C MET A 69 -22.71 0.79 1.42
N VAL A 70 -21.98 1.90 1.23
CA VAL A 70 -21.86 2.60 -0.04
C VAL A 70 -21.29 1.53 -0.94
N GLY A 71 -22.18 0.92 -1.74
CA GLY A 71 -21.98 -0.38 -2.38
C GLY A 71 -20.54 -0.64 -2.74
N VAL A 72 -19.89 -1.54 -1.98
CA VAL A 72 -18.52 -1.96 -2.25
C VAL A 72 -18.50 -2.39 -3.71
N PRO A 73 -17.72 -1.71 -4.57
CA PRO A 73 -17.74 -2.01 -5.99
C PRO A 73 -17.35 -3.48 -6.16
N THR A 74 -18.18 -4.21 -6.90
CA THR A 74 -17.97 -5.63 -7.13
C THR A 74 -16.63 -5.85 -7.84
N LEU A 75 -16.06 -7.04 -7.71
CA LEU A 75 -14.80 -7.39 -8.38
C LEU A 75 -14.86 -7.11 -9.90
N ALA A 76 -16.02 -7.33 -10.52
CA ALA A 76 -16.25 -7.03 -11.93
C ALA A 76 -16.18 -5.52 -12.24
N GLU A 77 -16.73 -4.68 -11.37
CA GLU A 77 -16.67 -3.21 -11.50
C GLU A 77 -15.25 -2.68 -11.32
N LEU A 78 -14.50 -3.22 -10.35
CA LEU A 78 -13.09 -2.86 -10.14
C LEU A 78 -12.20 -3.29 -11.32
N GLU A 79 -12.42 -4.49 -11.86
CA GLU A 79 -11.71 -4.96 -13.06
C GLU A 79 -12.03 -4.11 -14.29
N SER A 80 -13.28 -3.69 -14.46
CA SER A 80 -13.69 -2.80 -15.55
C SER A 80 -13.02 -1.42 -15.41
N LYS A 81 -13.12 -0.80 -14.22
CA LYS A 81 -12.51 0.52 -13.93
C LYS A 81 -11.00 0.50 -14.11
N SER A 82 -10.31 -0.55 -13.65
CA SER A 82 -8.86 -0.67 -13.82
C SER A 82 -8.45 -0.75 -15.29
N LYS A 83 -9.22 -1.44 -16.14
CA LYS A 83 -8.94 -1.54 -17.59
C LYS A 83 -9.19 -0.23 -18.31
N GLU A 84 -10.26 0.48 -17.95
CA GLU A 84 -10.58 1.79 -18.51
C GLU A 84 -9.50 2.83 -18.12
N HIS A 85 -9.08 2.84 -16.85
CA HIS A 85 -8.03 3.72 -16.36
C HIS A 85 -6.68 3.47 -17.05
N ASP A 86 -6.31 2.20 -17.27
CA ASP A 86 -5.10 1.85 -18.02
C ASP A 86 -5.12 2.41 -19.46
N LYS A 87 -6.29 2.44 -20.12
CA LYS A 87 -6.43 3.06 -21.47
C LYS A 87 -6.25 4.58 -21.41
N ILE A 88 -6.82 5.24 -20.40
CA ILE A 88 -6.69 6.68 -20.19
C ILE A 88 -5.23 7.05 -19.93
N VAL A 89 -4.54 6.31 -19.05
CA VAL A 89 -3.11 6.50 -18.76
C VAL A 89 -2.26 6.29 -20.00
N GLN A 90 -2.57 5.27 -20.81
CA GLN A 90 -1.86 5.01 -22.05
C GLN A 90 -2.03 6.16 -23.06
N ALA A 91 -3.26 6.64 -23.28
CA ALA A 91 -3.52 7.80 -24.14
C ALA A 91 -2.83 9.08 -23.62
N ALA A 92 -2.86 9.30 -22.31
CA ALA A 92 -2.26 10.45 -21.65
C ALA A 92 -0.72 10.41 -21.63
N SER A 93 -0.12 9.23 -21.72
CA SER A 93 1.34 9.08 -21.75
C SER A 93 1.97 9.66 -23.02
N SER A 94 1.26 9.55 -24.14
CA SER A 94 1.64 10.12 -25.44
C SER A 94 1.26 11.58 -25.64
N ASP A 95 0.41 12.13 -24.76
CA ASP A 95 -0.04 13.52 -24.85
C ASP A 95 0.95 14.46 -24.14
N PHE A 96 1.51 15.39 -24.91
CA PHE A 96 2.47 16.39 -24.44
C PHE A 96 1.81 17.62 -23.79
N THR A 97 0.49 17.78 -23.96
CA THR A 97 -0.29 18.88 -23.36
C THR A 97 -0.67 18.62 -21.91
N ILE A 98 -0.60 17.36 -21.47
CA ILE A 98 -0.91 16.97 -20.09
C ILE A 98 0.26 17.29 -19.17
N SER A 99 -0.01 18.06 -18.12
CA SER A 99 1.00 18.46 -17.14
C SER A 99 1.58 17.27 -16.37
N ASN A 100 2.84 17.39 -15.93
CA ASN A 100 3.49 16.36 -15.10
C ASN A 100 2.75 16.11 -13.77
N ALA A 101 2.09 17.14 -13.22
CA ALA A 101 1.25 16.99 -12.04
C ALA A 101 0.06 16.06 -12.32
N LYS A 102 -0.61 16.24 -13.46
CA LYS A 102 -1.74 15.38 -13.85
C LYS A 102 -1.30 13.95 -14.16
N LYS A 103 -0.12 13.77 -14.79
CA LYS A 103 0.49 12.45 -14.99
C LYS A 103 0.79 11.74 -13.66
N ARG A 104 1.23 12.49 -12.64
CA ARG A 104 1.46 11.97 -11.30
C ARG A 104 0.16 11.55 -10.61
N GLU A 105 -0.90 12.35 -10.68
CA GLU A 105 -2.23 12.00 -10.16
C GLU A 105 -2.75 10.69 -10.78
N MET A 106 -2.71 10.59 -12.11
CA MET A 106 -3.13 9.36 -12.81
C MET A 106 -2.29 8.15 -12.40
N SER A 107 -0.98 8.33 -12.18
CA SER A 107 -0.15 7.24 -11.68
C SER A 107 -0.54 6.79 -10.26
N ILE A 108 -0.93 7.72 -9.38
CA ILE A 108 -1.39 7.40 -8.03
C ILE A 108 -2.71 6.63 -8.10
N GLU A 109 -3.70 7.13 -8.84
CA GLU A 109 -4.99 6.47 -9.04
C GLU A 109 -4.83 5.05 -9.59
N ARG A 110 -3.92 4.84 -10.55
CA ARG A 110 -3.62 3.53 -11.11
C ARG A 110 -3.09 2.55 -10.06
N VAL A 111 -2.22 3.00 -9.15
CA VAL A 111 -1.68 2.15 -8.07
C VAL A 111 -2.77 1.81 -7.06
N THR A 112 -3.63 2.78 -6.72
CA THR A 112 -4.76 2.58 -5.80
C THR A 112 -5.73 1.53 -6.35
N LEU A 113 -6.20 1.69 -7.59
CA LEU A 113 -7.11 0.73 -8.24
C LEU A 113 -6.53 -0.68 -8.30
N ARG A 114 -5.23 -0.82 -8.61
CA ARG A 114 -4.57 -2.13 -8.61
C ARG A 114 -4.53 -2.76 -7.23
N SER A 115 -4.32 -1.95 -6.20
CA SER A 115 -4.25 -2.43 -4.82
C SER A 115 -5.63 -2.90 -4.34
N GLU A 116 -6.68 -2.14 -4.64
CA GLU A 116 -8.07 -2.51 -4.38
C GLU A 116 -8.47 -3.80 -5.10
N LEU A 117 -8.08 -3.95 -6.37
CA LEU A 117 -8.35 -5.15 -7.16
C LEU A 117 -7.64 -6.38 -6.58
N ILE A 118 -6.40 -6.24 -6.11
CA ILE A 118 -5.67 -7.32 -5.42
C ILE A 118 -6.38 -7.71 -4.11
N ALA A 119 -6.84 -6.73 -3.32
CA ALA A 119 -7.58 -7.00 -2.09
C ALA A 119 -8.89 -7.74 -2.39
N ALA A 120 -9.69 -7.23 -3.32
CA ALA A 120 -10.95 -7.86 -3.73
C ALA A 120 -10.76 -9.29 -4.27
N ARG A 121 -9.67 -9.53 -5.03
CA ARG A 121 -9.32 -10.89 -5.50
C ARG A 121 -8.99 -11.85 -4.35
N ARG A 122 -8.27 -11.38 -3.33
CA ARG A 122 -7.94 -12.19 -2.16
C ARG A 122 -9.17 -12.51 -1.34
N GLU A 123 -10.06 -11.54 -1.14
CA GLU A 123 -11.34 -11.76 -0.46
C GLU A 123 -12.21 -12.75 -1.23
N ALA A 124 -12.34 -12.61 -2.55
CA ALA A 124 -13.07 -13.56 -3.38
C ALA A 124 -12.48 -14.97 -3.35
N GLN A 125 -11.15 -15.11 -3.25
CA GLN A 125 -10.48 -16.41 -3.07
C GLN A 125 -10.73 -17.00 -1.68
N ALA A 126 -10.67 -16.19 -0.63
CA ALA A 126 -10.95 -16.63 0.73
C ALA A 126 -12.39 -17.11 0.89
N ILE A 127 -13.35 -16.39 0.29
CA ILE A 127 -14.77 -16.80 0.26
C ILE A 127 -14.92 -18.14 -0.46
N LYS A 128 -14.30 -18.33 -1.63
CA LYS A 128 -14.35 -19.62 -2.35
C LYS A 128 -13.77 -20.77 -1.53
N GLN A 129 -12.65 -20.56 -0.84
CA GLN A 129 -12.04 -21.57 0.02
C GLN A 129 -12.93 -21.91 1.22
N GLN A 130 -13.58 -20.92 1.83
CA GLN A 130 -14.56 -21.15 2.89
C GLN A 130 -15.78 -21.93 2.38
N GLU A 131 -16.28 -21.63 1.18
CA GLU A 131 -17.37 -22.38 0.56
C GLU A 131 -16.98 -23.83 0.23
N GLU A 132 -15.75 -24.06 -0.22
CA GLU A 132 -15.21 -25.40 -0.48
C GLU A 132 -15.07 -26.20 0.81
N TRP A 133 -14.51 -25.62 1.87
CA TRP A 133 -14.44 -26.24 3.20
C TRP A 133 -15.83 -26.55 3.76
N ALA A 134 -16.78 -25.62 3.64
CA ALA A 134 -18.15 -25.84 4.10
C ALA A 134 -18.85 -26.97 3.32
N ARG A 135 -18.57 -27.13 2.02
CA ARG A 135 -19.07 -28.27 1.23
C ARG A 135 -18.41 -29.59 1.63
N GLU A 136 -17.11 -29.60 1.91
CA GLU A 136 -16.39 -30.80 2.37
C GLU A 136 -16.88 -31.26 3.74
N GLU A 137 -17.13 -30.35 4.69
CA GLU A 137 -17.72 -30.69 5.99
C GLU A 137 -19.14 -31.27 5.87
N GLN A 138 -19.97 -30.73 4.97
CA GLN A 138 -21.31 -31.30 4.70
C GLN A 138 -21.24 -32.68 4.03
N ALA A 139 -20.26 -32.90 3.14
CA ALA A 139 -20.05 -34.19 2.50
C ALA A 139 -19.52 -35.26 3.48
N PHE A 140 -18.63 -34.88 4.41
CA PHE A 140 -18.12 -35.79 5.45
C PHE A 140 -19.16 -36.09 6.52
N GLY A 141 -19.95 -35.09 6.94
CA GLY A 141 -21.05 -35.25 7.90
C GLY A 141 -22.19 -36.14 7.41
N SER A 142 -22.35 -36.32 6.09
CA SER A 142 -23.34 -37.22 5.48
C SER A 142 -22.92 -38.70 5.48
N SER A 143 -21.67 -39.04 5.81
CA SER A 143 -21.16 -40.43 5.75
C SER A 143 -21.17 -41.16 7.10
N GLY A 144 -21.53 -40.47 8.19
CA GLY A 144 -21.34 -40.93 9.58
C GLY A 144 -22.59 -41.41 10.33
N VAL A 145 -23.76 -41.59 9.69
CA VAL A 145 -24.98 -42.08 10.37
C VAL A 145 -25.53 -43.31 9.67
N SER A 146 -24.81 -44.43 9.74
CA SER A 146 -25.35 -45.77 9.42
C SER A 146 -24.51 -46.86 10.10
N ALA A 147 -24.38 -46.83 11.42
CA ALA A 147 -23.81 -47.95 12.18
C ALA A 147 -24.26 -47.99 13.65
N GLN A 148 -25.55 -48.24 13.89
CA GLN A 148 -26.07 -48.84 15.13
C GLN A 148 -27.31 -49.66 14.70
N SER A 149 -27.14 -50.87 14.13
CA SER A 149 -27.17 -52.17 14.83
C SER A 149 -28.13 -52.17 16.02
N ARG A 150 -29.37 -52.65 15.82
CA ARG A 150 -29.83 -54.04 16.09
C ARG A 150 -29.87 -54.38 17.57
#